data_AF-A0A7L0HNI4-F1
#
_entry.id   AF-A0A7L0HNI4-F1
#
_cell.length_a   1.000
_cell.length_b   1.000
_cell.length_c   1.000
_cell.angle_alpha   90.00
_cell.angle_beta   90.00
_cell.angle_gamma   90.00
#
_symmetry.space_group_name_H-M   'P 1'
#
loop_
_entity.id
_entity.type
_entity.pdbx_description
1 polymer ?
#
loop_
_entity_poly.entity_id
_entity_poly.type
_entity_poly.pdbx_seq_one_letter_code
_entity_poly.pdbx_strand_id
1 'polypeptide(L)'
;IEFGKYEIQTWYSSPYPQEYARLPKLYLCEFCLKYMKSKNILLRHSKKCGWFHPPANEIYRRNDLSVFEVDGNVSKIYCQNLCLLAKLFLDHKTLYYDVEPFLFYVLTKNDEKGCHLVGYFSKEKLCQQKYNVSCIMIMPQYQRQGFGRFLIDFS
;
A
#
# COMPACT_ATOMS: atom_id res chain seq x y z
N ILE A 1 0.06 3.69 13.49
CA ILE A 1 -0.82 4.32 12.48
C ILE A 1 -2.27 3.86 12.68
N GLU A 2 -3.26 4.65 12.27
CA GLU A 2 -4.65 4.22 12.10
C GLU A 2 -4.90 3.96 10.61
N PHE A 3 -5.29 2.74 10.25
CA PHE A 3 -5.52 2.30 8.87
C PHE A 3 -6.79 1.45 8.80
N GLY A 4 -7.82 1.97 8.13
CA GLY A 4 -9.16 1.37 8.15
C GLY A 4 -9.67 1.25 9.59
N LYS A 5 -10.11 0.05 9.97
CA LYS A 5 -10.55 -0.26 11.35
C LYS A 5 -9.41 -0.60 12.33
N TYR A 6 -8.16 -0.60 11.87
CA TYR A 6 -7.03 -1.10 12.64
C TYR A 6 -6.14 0.03 13.17
N GLU A 7 -5.69 -0.15 14.40
CA GLU A 7 -4.53 0.58 14.94
C GLU A 7 -3.31 -0.35 14.88
N ILE A 8 -2.29 0.08 14.15
CA ILE A 8 -1.13 -0.76 13.81
C ILE A 8 0.13 -0.11 14.36
N GLN A 9 0.88 -0.86 15.17
CA GLN A 9 2.21 -0.46 15.63
C GLN A 9 3.23 -0.62 14.49
N THR A 10 4.05 0.40 14.27
CA THR A 10 5.07 0.43 13.22
C THR A 10 6.37 -0.18 13.72
N TRP A 11 7.14 -0.80 12.82
CA TRP A 11 8.39 -1.48 13.17
C TRP A 11 9.61 -0.61 12.90
N TYR A 12 9.57 0.16 11.82
CA TYR A 12 10.66 1.01 11.36
C TYR A 12 10.18 2.45 11.15
N SER A 13 11.12 3.38 11.06
CA SER A 13 10.84 4.74 10.62
C SER A 13 10.58 4.77 9.11
N SER A 14 9.69 5.67 8.70
CA SER A 14 9.39 5.99 7.31
C SER A 14 9.55 7.50 7.09
N PRO A 15 10.13 7.94 5.97
CA PRO A 15 10.48 9.33 5.71
C PRO A 15 9.26 10.15 5.24
N TYR A 16 8.19 10.13 6.04
CA TYR A 16 7.08 11.06 5.87
C TYR A 16 7.57 12.52 5.99
N PRO A 17 6.89 13.50 5.38
CA PRO A 17 7.28 14.90 5.51
C PRO A 17 7.35 15.34 6.98
N GLN A 18 8.21 16.33 7.28
CA GLN A 18 8.62 16.66 8.65
C GLN A 18 7.44 16.98 9.57
N GLU A 19 6.38 17.61 9.05
CA GLU A 19 5.17 17.93 9.81
C GLU A 19 4.29 16.72 10.16
N TYR A 20 4.58 15.55 9.57
CA TYR A 20 3.92 14.26 9.85
C TYR A 20 4.83 13.34 10.66
N ALA A 21 6.14 13.32 10.38
CA ALA A 21 7.11 12.44 11.03
C ALA A 21 7.21 12.64 12.56
N ARG A 22 6.89 13.85 13.05
CA ARG A 22 6.90 14.18 14.49
C ARG A 22 5.60 13.80 15.22
N LEU A 23 4.58 13.36 14.49
CA LEU A 23 3.29 13.03 15.09
C LEU A 23 3.37 11.66 15.78
N PRO A 24 2.75 11.50 16.96
CA PRO A 24 2.71 10.21 17.65
C PRO A 24 1.88 9.17 16.88
N LYS A 25 0.96 9.62 16.02
CA LYS A 25 0.07 8.76 15.22
C LYS A 25 -0.28 9.44 13.90
N LEU A 26 -0.16 8.69 12.80
CA LEU A 26 -0.70 9.05 11.49
C LEU A 26 -1.99 8.31 11.21
N TYR A 27 -2.90 8.98 10.51
CA TYR A 27 -4.19 8.47 10.07
C TYR A 27 -4.17 8.32 8.56
N LEU A 28 -4.44 7.12 8.05
CA LEU A 28 -4.34 6.84 6.62
C LEU A 28 -5.71 6.41 6.07
N CYS A 29 -6.04 6.92 4.89
CA CYS A 29 -7.16 6.39 4.12
C CYS A 29 -6.83 4.97 3.64
N GLU A 30 -7.69 4.00 3.89
CA GLU A 30 -7.43 2.60 3.50
C GLU A 30 -7.48 2.35 1.99
N PHE A 31 -8.13 3.25 1.24
CA PHE A 31 -8.29 3.12 -0.21
C PHE A 31 -7.25 3.94 -0.97
N CYS A 32 -7.17 5.26 -0.77
CA CYS A 32 -6.22 6.10 -1.52
C CYS A 32 -4.84 6.23 -0.87
N LEU A 33 -4.65 5.64 0.32
CA LEU A 33 -3.41 5.63 1.11
C LEU A 33 -2.91 7.00 1.57
N LYS A 34 -3.70 8.06 1.36
CA LYS A 34 -3.36 9.41 1.82
C LYS A 34 -3.21 9.42 3.34
N TYR A 35 -2.11 9.98 3.82
CA TYR A 35 -1.81 10.17 5.23
C TYR A 35 -2.26 11.54 5.73
N MET A 36 -2.70 11.60 6.99
CA MET A 36 -3.34 12.76 7.62
C MET A 36 -2.92 12.88 9.08
N LYS A 37 -2.98 14.12 9.59
CA LYS A 37 -2.51 14.48 10.94
C LYS A 37 -3.48 14.14 12.07
N SER A 38 -4.78 14.00 11.76
CA SER A 38 -5.80 13.77 12.78
C SER A 38 -7.00 12.98 12.26
N LYS A 39 -7.69 12.33 13.20
CA LYS A 39 -8.92 11.59 12.94
C LYS A 39 -10.02 12.43 12.29
N ASN A 40 -10.16 13.69 12.72
CA ASN A 40 -11.15 14.62 12.14
C ASN A 40 -10.88 14.94 10.67
N ILE A 41 -9.62 14.95 10.24
CA ILE A 41 -9.26 15.12 8.83
C ILE A 41 -9.59 13.84 8.05
N LEU A 42 -9.25 12.66 8.60
CA LEU A 42 -9.62 11.37 8.01
C LEU A 42 -11.13 11.23 7.83
N LEU A 43 -11.94 11.52 8.84
CA LEU A 43 -13.40 11.46 8.75
C LEU A 43 -13.98 12.38 7.66
N ARG A 44 -13.45 13.60 7.53
CA ARG A 44 -13.85 14.52 6.45
C ARG A 44 -13.38 14.03 5.08
N HIS A 45 -12.20 13.43 5.00
CA HIS A 45 -11.68 12.83 3.78
C HIS A 45 -12.52 11.64 3.33
N SER A 46 -12.86 10.70 4.22
CA SER A 46 -13.67 9.52 3.89
C SER A 46 -15.05 9.85 3.35
N LYS A 47 -15.64 11.00 3.75
CA LYS A 47 -16.92 11.49 3.18
C LYS A 47 -16.82 12.00 1.74
N LYS A 48 -15.61 12.35 1.28
CA LYS A 48 -15.36 12.93 -0.05
C LYS A 48 -14.53 12.02 -0.96
N CYS A 49 -13.83 11.04 -0.38
CA CYS A 49 -12.99 10.12 -1.09
C CYS A 49 -13.84 9.20 -1.95
N GLY A 50 -13.73 9.33 -3.27
CA GLY A 50 -14.40 8.43 -4.23
C GLY A 50 -13.65 7.12 -4.49
N TRP A 51 -12.56 6.87 -3.75
CA TRP A 51 -11.75 5.66 -3.91
C TRP A 51 -12.31 4.54 -3.05
N PHE A 52 -12.55 3.39 -3.68
CA PHE A 52 -12.97 2.14 -3.04
C PHE A 52 -12.09 0.95 -3.46
N HIS A 53 -11.09 1.19 -4.31
CA HIS A 53 -10.13 0.20 -4.77
C HIS A 53 -8.84 0.90 -5.23
N PRO A 54 -7.73 0.16 -5.44
CA PRO A 54 -6.51 0.71 -6.03
C PRO A 54 -6.74 1.38 -7.40
N PRO A 55 -5.97 2.42 -7.76
CA PRO A 55 -6.15 3.23 -8.98
C PRO A 55 -5.60 2.56 -10.25
N ALA A 56 -6.15 1.40 -10.61
CA ALA A 56 -5.62 0.59 -11.69
C ALA A 56 -6.58 -0.50 -12.19
N ASN A 57 -6.11 -1.25 -13.18
CA ASN A 57 -6.78 -2.44 -13.70
C ASN A 57 -6.69 -3.60 -12.69
N GLU A 58 -7.82 -4.24 -12.46
CA GLU A 58 -7.89 -5.54 -11.79
C GLU A 58 -7.43 -6.62 -12.78
N ILE A 59 -6.29 -7.25 -12.48
CA ILE A 59 -5.68 -8.28 -13.36
C ILE A 59 -5.94 -9.70 -12.88
N TYR A 60 -6.46 -9.85 -11.66
CA TYR A 60 -6.84 -11.12 -11.08
C TYR A 60 -8.01 -10.92 -10.11
N ARG A 61 -9.00 -11.83 -10.18
CA ARG A 61 -10.11 -11.92 -9.24
C ARG A 61 -10.38 -13.39 -8.93
N ARG A 62 -10.44 -13.74 -7.64
CA ARG A 62 -10.97 -15.02 -7.18
C ARG A 62 -11.64 -14.85 -5.82
N ASN A 63 -12.94 -15.13 -5.75
CA ASN A 63 -13.76 -14.92 -4.55
C ASN A 63 -13.67 -13.46 -4.05
N ASP A 64 -13.26 -13.28 -2.80
CA ASP A 64 -13.05 -12.01 -2.12
C ASP A 64 -11.62 -11.47 -2.29
N LEU A 65 -10.78 -12.06 -3.16
CA LEU A 65 -9.42 -11.58 -3.40
C LEU A 65 -9.26 -11.01 -4.81
N SER A 66 -8.55 -9.89 -4.90
CA SER A 66 -8.16 -9.25 -6.16
C SER A 66 -6.71 -8.83 -6.16
N VAL A 67 -6.11 -8.79 -7.36
CA VAL A 67 -4.80 -8.16 -7.59
C VAL A 67 -4.97 -7.05 -8.62
N PHE A 68 -4.47 -5.87 -8.28
CA PHE A 68 -4.44 -4.71 -9.15
C PHE A 68 -3.00 -4.41 -9.59
N GLU A 69 -2.79 -4.18 -10.88
CA GLU A 69 -1.48 -3.78 -11.42
C GLU A 69 -1.40 -2.25 -11.55
N VAL A 70 -0.77 -1.59 -10.58
CA VAL A 70 -0.66 -0.13 -10.51
C VAL A 70 0.69 0.30 -11.09
N ASP A 71 0.64 1.08 -12.17
CA ASP A 71 1.83 1.70 -12.75
C ASP A 71 2.24 2.95 -11.95
N GLY A 72 3.48 2.97 -11.41
CA GLY A 72 4.01 4.10 -10.65
C GLY A 72 4.21 5.40 -11.44
N ASN A 73 4.32 5.33 -12.77
CA ASN A 73 4.37 6.49 -13.65
C ASN A 73 2.98 7.12 -13.85
N VAL A 74 1.92 6.31 -13.81
CA VAL A 74 0.53 6.79 -13.98
C VAL A 74 -0.07 7.23 -12.64
N SER A 75 0.09 6.40 -11.61
CA SER A 75 -0.52 6.58 -10.29
C SER A 75 0.51 6.98 -9.22
N LYS A 76 1.36 7.96 -9.56
CA LYS A 76 2.54 8.36 -8.77
C LYS A 76 2.25 8.60 -7.28
N ILE A 77 1.22 9.40 -6.98
CA ILE A 77 0.86 9.74 -5.58
C ILE A 77 0.45 8.50 -4.79
N TYR A 78 -0.34 7.61 -5.38
CA TYR A 78 -0.75 6.37 -4.74
C TYR A 78 0.46 5.47 -4.44
N CYS A 79 1.35 5.30 -5.42
CA CYS A 79 2.54 4.47 -5.26
C CYS A 79 3.53 5.06 -4.25
N GLN A 80 3.69 6.38 -4.19
CA GLN A 80 4.49 7.04 -3.15
C GLN A 80 3.89 6.81 -1.76
N ASN A 81 2.57 6.98 -1.61
CA ASN A 81 1.88 6.70 -0.34
C ASN A 81 2.04 5.23 0.07
N LEU A 82 1.91 4.29 -0.87
CA LEU A 82 2.14 2.87 -0.65
C LEU A 82 3.58 2.58 -0.21
N CYS A 83 4.56 3.20 -0.85
CA CYS A 83 5.97 3.07 -0.48
C CYS A 83 6.26 3.59 0.93
N LEU A 84 5.71 4.75 1.29
CA LEU A 84 5.85 5.33 2.63
C LEU A 84 5.19 4.42 3.69
N LEU A 85 4.00 3.89 3.40
CA LEU A 85 3.33 2.92 4.26
C LEU A 85 4.17 1.65 4.42
N ALA A 86 4.69 1.10 3.32
CA ALA A 86 5.51 -0.10 3.32
C ALA A 86 6.80 0.06 4.11
N LYS A 87 7.45 1.23 4.03
CA LYS A 87 8.69 1.51 4.75
C LYS A 87 8.53 1.44 6.27
N LEU A 88 7.33 1.62 6.80
CA LEU A 88 7.05 1.41 8.24
C LEU A 88 7.23 -0.06 8.69
N PHE A 89 7.25 -1.00 7.74
CA PHE A 89 7.31 -2.44 7.99
C PHE A 89 8.46 -3.14 7.24
N LEU A 90 9.22 -2.41 6.43
CA LEU A 90 10.39 -2.89 5.71
C LEU A 90 11.63 -2.10 6.13
N ASP A 91 12.66 -2.80 6.61
CA ASP A 91 13.90 -2.16 7.05
C ASP A 91 14.67 -1.56 5.86
N HIS A 92 15.00 -2.41 4.88
CA HIS A 92 15.89 -2.10 3.77
C HIS A 92 15.21 -1.51 2.52
N LYS A 93 14.02 -0.92 2.65
CA LYS A 93 13.39 -0.22 1.52
C LYS A 93 14.01 1.18 1.36
N THR A 94 14.66 1.41 0.23
CA THR A 94 15.40 2.66 -0.04
C THR A 94 14.68 3.61 -0.99
N LEU A 95 13.87 3.09 -1.92
CA LEU A 95 13.14 3.88 -2.91
C LEU A 95 11.68 4.07 -2.49
N TYR A 96 11.27 5.32 -2.31
CA TYR A 96 9.91 5.69 -1.91
C TYR A 96 9.31 6.89 -2.64
N TYR A 97 10.12 7.75 -3.26
CA TYR A 97 9.62 8.87 -4.09
C TYR A 97 9.74 8.61 -5.59
N ASP A 98 10.81 7.93 -6.03
CA ASP A 98 11.05 7.54 -7.42
C ASP A 98 10.34 6.21 -7.70
N VAL A 99 9.06 6.30 -8.04
CA VAL A 99 8.16 5.15 -8.21
C VAL A 99 7.86 4.83 -9.67
N GLU A 100 8.16 5.76 -10.58
CA GLU A 100 7.92 5.69 -12.02
C GLU A 100 8.54 4.45 -12.71
N PRO A 101 9.74 3.97 -12.29
CA PRO A 101 10.33 2.77 -12.84
C PRO A 101 9.63 1.46 -12.44
N PHE A 102 8.64 1.50 -11.53
CA PHE A 102 8.07 0.31 -10.91
C PHE A 102 6.60 0.07 -11.31
N LEU A 103 6.24 -1.21 -11.40
CA LEU A 103 4.88 -1.71 -11.32
C LEU A 103 4.62 -2.19 -9.89
N PHE A 104 3.40 -2.01 -9.40
CA PHE A 104 2.97 -2.42 -8.08
C PHE A 104 1.78 -3.37 -8.20
N TYR A 105 1.92 -4.59 -7.70
CA TYR A 105 0.89 -5.61 -7.68
C TYR A 105 0.23 -5.59 -6.31
N VAL A 106 -0.92 -4.95 -6.22
CA VAL A 106 -1.62 -4.68 -4.97
C VAL A 106 -2.67 -5.76 -4.73
N LEU A 107 -2.47 -6.57 -3.69
CA LEU A 107 -3.43 -7.57 -3.23
C LEU A 107 -4.45 -6.92 -2.30
N THR A 108 -5.72 -7.15 -2.59
CA THR A 108 -6.84 -6.70 -1.76
C THR A 108 -7.73 -7.85 -1.32
N LYS A 109 -8.38 -7.65 -0.18
CA LYS A 109 -9.53 -8.42 0.27
C LYS A 109 -10.77 -7.55 0.12
N ASN A 110 -11.82 -8.09 -0.48
CA ASN A 110 -12.94 -7.30 -0.98
C ASN A 110 -14.20 -7.60 -0.21
N ASP A 111 -14.92 -6.56 0.18
CA ASP A 111 -16.26 -6.64 0.75
C ASP A 111 -17.20 -5.62 0.07
N GLU A 112 -18.40 -5.43 0.62
CA GLU A 112 -19.40 -4.49 0.08
C GLU A 112 -18.94 -3.02 0.06
N LYS A 113 -17.95 -2.65 0.88
CA LYS A 113 -17.38 -1.30 0.95
C LYS A 113 -16.28 -1.07 -0.07
N GLY A 114 -15.61 -2.12 -0.53
CA GLY A 114 -14.57 -2.01 -1.54
C GLY A 114 -13.45 -3.04 -1.42
N CYS A 115 -12.30 -2.70 -1.97
CA CYS A 115 -11.10 -3.52 -2.06
C CYS A 115 -10.06 -3.03 -1.04
N HIS A 116 -9.92 -3.76 0.07
CA HIS A 116 -9.07 -3.39 1.21
C HIS A 116 -7.66 -3.92 1.03
N LEU A 117 -6.66 -3.03 1.12
CA LEU A 117 -5.24 -3.40 1.00
C LEU A 117 -4.85 -4.50 2.00
N VAL A 118 -4.36 -5.62 1.48
CA VAL A 118 -3.80 -6.73 2.26
C VAL A 118 -2.27 -6.70 2.22
N GLY A 119 -1.72 -6.42 1.05
CA GLY A 119 -0.29 -6.38 0.81
C GLY A 119 0.01 -6.03 -0.63
N TYR A 120 1.29 -5.99 -0.98
CA TYR A 120 1.72 -5.76 -2.35
C TYR A 120 3.11 -6.35 -2.59
N PHE A 121 3.46 -6.49 -3.86
CA PHE A 121 4.87 -6.47 -4.26
C PHE A 121 5.10 -5.44 -5.38
N SER A 122 6.33 -4.94 -5.48
CA SER A 122 6.75 -4.07 -6.57
C SER A 122 7.75 -4.77 -7.47
N LYS A 123 7.75 -4.43 -8.75
CA LYS A 123 8.63 -4.98 -9.78
C LYS A 123 9.16 -3.84 -10.65
N GLU A 124 10.47 -3.80 -10.88
CA GLU A 124 11.04 -2.88 -11.86
C GLU A 124 10.60 -3.24 -13.28
N LYS A 125 10.18 -2.23 -14.04
CA LYS A 125 9.77 -2.40 -15.45
C LYS A 125 10.93 -2.88 -16.32
N LEU A 126 12.13 -2.36 -16.04
CA LEU A 126 13.36 -2.66 -16.78
C LEU A 126 14.44 -3.11 -15.79
N CYS A 127 14.45 -4.38 -15.45
CA CYS A 127 15.46 -4.97 -14.56
C CYS A 127 16.50 -5.75 -15.36
N GLN A 128 17.76 -5.29 -15.39
CA GLN A 128 18.86 -6.00 -16.08
C GLN A 128 19.13 -7.38 -15.47
N GLN A 129 18.96 -7.51 -14.15
CA GLN A 129 19.17 -8.74 -13.40
C GLN A 129 17.94 -9.67 -13.42
N LYS A 130 16.85 -9.26 -14.08
CA LYS A 130 15.59 -10.00 -14.22
C LYS A 130 14.94 -10.42 -12.89
N TYR A 131 15.09 -9.62 -11.83
CA TYR A 131 14.32 -9.85 -10.61
C TYR A 131 12.82 -9.70 -10.88
N ASN A 132 12.03 -10.68 -10.44
CA ASN A 132 10.58 -10.63 -10.51
C ASN A 132 9.96 -9.82 -9.36
N VAL A 133 10.70 -9.60 -8.27
CA VAL A 133 10.27 -8.86 -7.08
C VAL A 133 11.38 -7.91 -6.59
N SER A 134 11.03 -6.65 -6.35
CA SER A 134 11.89 -5.65 -5.71
C SER A 134 11.58 -5.50 -4.22
N CYS A 135 10.31 -5.41 -3.85
CA CYS A 135 9.86 -5.36 -2.46
C CYS A 135 8.55 -6.14 -2.36
N ILE A 136 8.33 -6.85 -1.26
CA ILE A 136 7.08 -7.52 -0.94
C ILE A 136 6.70 -7.22 0.51
N MET A 137 5.43 -6.92 0.77
CA MET A 137 4.95 -6.57 2.11
C MET A 137 3.51 -7.05 2.29
N ILE A 138 3.24 -7.68 3.44
CA ILE A 138 1.89 -7.97 3.92
C ILE A 138 1.63 -7.10 5.14
N MET A 139 0.50 -6.40 5.14
CA MET A 139 0.07 -5.56 6.25
C MET A 139 0.01 -6.39 7.53
N PRO A 140 0.49 -5.88 8.70
CA PRO A 140 0.67 -6.70 9.91
C PRO A 140 -0.57 -7.50 10.33
N GLN A 141 -1.76 -6.93 10.24
CA GLN A 141 -3.03 -7.58 10.60
C GLN A 141 -3.42 -8.77 9.69
N TYR A 142 -2.75 -8.93 8.55
CA TYR A 142 -2.98 -10.01 7.59
C TYR A 142 -1.79 -10.99 7.49
N GLN A 143 -0.76 -10.83 8.32
CA GLN A 143 0.38 -11.73 8.31
C GLN A 143 0.01 -13.14 8.82
N ARG A 144 0.77 -14.15 8.38
CA ARG A 144 0.60 -15.58 8.72
C ARG A 144 -0.76 -16.19 8.32
N GLN A 145 -1.47 -15.56 7.39
CA GLN A 145 -2.76 -16.03 6.85
C GLN A 145 -2.66 -16.58 5.40
N GLY A 146 -1.44 -16.82 4.91
CA GLY A 146 -1.19 -17.37 3.55
C GLY A 146 -1.05 -16.32 2.44
N PHE A 147 -1.41 -15.05 2.67
CA PHE A 147 -1.32 -13.98 1.66
C PHE A 147 0.12 -13.71 1.15
N GLY A 148 1.12 -13.88 2.01
CA GLY A 148 2.52 -13.75 1.59
C GLY A 148 2.91 -14.81 0.57
N ARG A 149 2.50 -16.06 0.80
CA ARG A 149 2.71 -17.16 -0.16
C ARG A 149 1.96 -16.91 -1.46
N PHE A 150 0.72 -16.43 -1.37
CA PHE A 150 -0.06 -16.06 -2.56
C PHE A 150 0.66 -15.02 -3.43
N LEU A 151 1.22 -13.96 -2.83
CA LEU A 151 1.95 -12.94 -3.59
C LEU A 151 3.25 -13.46 -4.20
N ILE A 152 3.95 -14.38 -3.52
CA ILE A 152 5.15 -15.05 -4.06
C ILE A 152 4.79 -15.95 -5.24
N ASP A 153 3.70 -16.72 -5.13
CA ASP A 153 3.24 -17.60 -6.22
C ASP A 153 2.74 -16.78 -7.43
N PHE A 154 2.32 -15.54 -7.22
CA PHE A 154 1.85 -14.64 -8.27
C PHE A 154 2.98 -13.92 -9.04
N SER A 155 4.16 -13.74 -8.43
CA SER A 155 5.25 -12.87 -8.94
C SER A 155 6.17 -13.51 -9.98
#